data_AF-A0A0C2GDC5-F1
#
_entry.id   AF-A0A0C2GDC5-F1
#
_cell.length_a   1.000
_cell.length_b   1.000
_cell.length_c   1.000
_cell.angle_alpha   90.00
_cell.angle_beta   90.00
_cell.angle_gamma   90.00
#
_symmetry.space_group_name_H-M   'P 1'
#
loop_
_entity.id
_entity.type
_entity.pdbx_description
1 polymer ?
#
loop_
_entity_poly.entity_id
_entity_poly.type
_entity_poly.pdbx_seq_one_letter_code
_entity_poly.pdbx_strand_id
1 'polypeptide(L)'
;MPSCEDEVLSIGRKLDKIIDGSKSGENAADLLEVLSKLPITIDILTKTRIGMTINDLRKKTSDEKLAKKAKGLIKEWKNLVDKREDKKEKVGRFPI
;
A
#
# COMPACT_ATOMS: atom_id res chain seq x y z
N MET A 1 -12.30 3.89 16.90
CA MET A 1 -10.94 3.39 16.62
C MET A 1 -10.74 3.44 15.12
N PRO A 2 -9.77 4.20 14.58
CA PRO A 2 -9.51 4.20 13.15
C PRO A 2 -9.02 2.81 12.74
N SER A 3 -9.74 2.17 11.82
CA SER A 3 -9.31 0.89 11.25
C SER A 3 -8.09 1.13 10.37
N CYS A 4 -7.18 0.16 10.30
CA CYS A 4 -5.97 0.23 9.49
C CYS A 4 -6.26 0.61 8.03
N GLU A 5 -7.43 0.21 7.53
CA GLU A 5 -7.94 0.51 6.19
C GLU A 5 -8.15 2.03 5.97
N ASP A 6 -8.70 2.73 6.96
CA ASP A 6 -8.95 4.18 6.92
C ASP A 6 -7.63 4.97 6.85
N GLU A 7 -6.64 4.54 7.65
CA GLU A 7 -5.29 5.12 7.63
C GLU A 7 -4.62 4.93 6.27
N VAL A 8 -4.71 3.73 5.67
CA VAL A 8 -4.17 3.47 4.33
C VAL A 8 -4.88 4.30 3.26
N LEU A 9 -6.21 4.45 3.34
CA LEU A 9 -6.98 5.32 2.44
C LEU A 9 -6.56 6.79 2.56
N SER A 10 -6.37 7.27 3.79
CA SER A 10 -5.95 8.64 4.08
C SER A 10 -4.55 8.92 3.56
N ILE A 11 -3.61 8.00 3.78
CA ILE A 11 -2.24 8.09 3.25
C ILE A 11 -2.24 8.01 1.73
N GLY A 12 -3.04 7.12 1.13
CA GLY A 12 -3.17 7.02 -0.33
C GLY A 12 -3.65 8.33 -0.95
N ARG A 13 -4.68 8.96 -0.38
CA ARG A 13 -5.14 10.29 -0.83
C ARG A 13 -4.09 11.39 -0.66
N LYS A 14 -3.30 11.35 0.42
CA LYS A 14 -2.20 12.30 0.63
C LYS A 14 -1.08 12.09 -0.39
N LEU A 15 -0.69 10.84 -0.63
CA LEU A 15 0.30 10.49 -1.66
C LEU A 15 -0.19 10.95 -3.04
N ASP A 16 -1.45 10.72 -3.39
CA ASP A 16 -2.06 11.18 -4.64
C ASP A 16 -1.96 12.71 -4.82
N LYS A 17 -2.19 13.48 -3.76
CA LYS A 17 -1.99 14.95 -3.80
C LYS A 17 -0.53 15.38 -3.94
N ILE A 18 0.41 14.63 -3.36
CA ILE A 18 1.84 14.89 -3.51
C ILE A 18 2.29 14.58 -4.94
N ILE A 19 1.79 13.47 -5.50
CA ILE A 19 1.99 13.05 -6.88
C ILE A 19 1.43 14.11 -7.83
N ASP A 20 0.20 14.55 -7.64
CA ASP A 20 -0.43 15.59 -8.44
C ASP A 20 0.36 16.93 -8.46
N GLY A 21 1.27 17.14 -7.50
CA GLY A 21 2.00 18.39 -7.32
C GLY A 21 1.19 19.43 -6.52
N SER A 22 -0.01 19.06 -6.07
CA SER A 22 -0.90 19.88 -5.26
C SER A 22 -0.38 20.12 -3.83
N LYS A 23 0.51 19.29 -3.30
CA LYS A 23 1.13 19.46 -1.97
C LYS A 23 2.59 18.99 -1.97
N SER A 24 3.52 19.93 -1.95
CA SER A 24 4.97 19.62 -1.83
C SER A 24 5.49 19.58 -0.39
N GLY A 25 4.65 19.91 0.61
CA GLY A 25 5.09 20.07 2.01
C GLY A 25 4.96 18.84 2.91
N GLU A 26 4.26 17.78 2.49
CA GLU A 26 4.19 16.52 3.23
C GLU A 26 5.24 15.55 2.68
N ASN A 27 6.12 15.04 3.55
CA ASN A 27 7.16 14.11 3.17
C ASN A 27 6.54 12.76 2.78
N ALA A 28 6.45 12.46 1.48
CA ALA A 28 5.99 11.15 1.00
C ALA A 28 6.77 9.99 1.64
N ALA A 29 8.03 10.22 2.06
CA ALA A 29 8.86 9.22 2.73
C ALA A 29 8.31 8.81 4.10
N ASP A 30 7.71 9.76 4.82
CA ASP A 30 7.06 9.55 6.12
C ASP A 30 5.75 8.79 5.93
N LEU A 31 4.95 9.21 4.94
CA LEU A 31 3.73 8.51 4.54
C LEU A 31 4.00 7.04 4.16
N LEU A 32 5.06 6.76 3.39
CA LEU A 32 5.46 5.38 3.09
C LEU A 32 5.86 4.60 4.33
N GLU A 33 6.49 5.24 5.31
CA GLU A 33 6.93 4.58 6.52
C GLU A 33 5.77 4.23 7.44
N VAL A 34 4.80 5.14 7.61
CA VAL A 34 3.56 4.85 8.32
C VAL A 34 2.83 3.70 7.61
N LEU A 35 2.76 3.76 6.28
CA LEU A 35 2.09 2.75 5.48
C LEU A 35 2.78 1.38 5.51
N SER A 36 4.11 1.35 5.69
CA SER A 36 4.89 0.13 5.93
C SER A 36 4.79 -0.39 7.37
N LYS A 37 4.56 0.48 8.34
CA LYS A 37 4.33 0.11 9.76
C LYS A 37 2.92 -0.41 10.00
N LEU A 38 1.97 0.01 9.17
CA LEU A 38 0.61 -0.50 9.21
C LEU A 38 0.55 -1.95 8.69
N PRO A 39 -0.24 -2.83 9.32
CA PRO A 39 -0.43 -4.20 8.84
C PRO A 39 -1.30 -4.17 7.58
N ILE A 40 -0.69 -3.90 6.42
CA ILE A 40 -1.38 -3.96 5.14
C ILE A 40 -1.66 -5.41 4.81
N THR A 41 -2.94 -5.73 4.80
CA THR A 41 -3.46 -6.99 4.29
C THR A 41 -3.92 -6.82 2.86
N ILE A 42 -4.07 -7.93 2.14
CA ILE A 42 -4.53 -7.90 0.75
C ILE A 42 -5.95 -7.38 0.61
N ASP A 43 -6.78 -7.55 1.63
CA ASP A 43 -8.12 -6.95 1.67
C ASP A 43 -8.02 -5.41 1.59
N ILE A 44 -7.14 -4.83 2.42
CA ILE A 44 -6.86 -3.40 2.42
C ILE A 44 -6.22 -2.99 1.10
N LEU A 45 -5.23 -3.73 0.59
CA LEU A 45 -4.54 -3.42 -0.67
C LEU A 45 -5.51 -3.35 -1.86
N THR A 46 -6.41 -4.33 -1.98
CA THR A 46 -7.40 -4.40 -3.06
C THR A 46 -8.48 -3.32 -2.89
N LYS A 47 -8.93 -3.05 -1.66
CA LYS A 47 -9.92 -2.00 -1.39
C LYS A 47 -9.37 -0.59 -1.59
N THR A 48 -8.20 -0.30 -1.04
CA THR A 48 -7.56 1.03 -1.13
C THR A 48 -6.93 1.29 -2.49
N ARG A 49 -6.61 0.25 -3.26
CA ARG A 49 -5.86 0.32 -4.53
C ARG A 49 -4.55 1.12 -4.40
N ILE A 50 -3.96 1.15 -3.20
CA ILE A 50 -2.74 1.90 -2.88
C ILE A 50 -1.54 1.51 -3.76
N GLY A 51 -1.53 0.29 -4.32
CA GLY A 51 -0.52 -0.15 -5.27
C GLY A 51 -0.43 0.73 -6.53
N MET A 52 -1.56 1.26 -7.02
CA MET A 52 -1.56 2.20 -8.15
C MET A 52 -0.98 3.55 -7.72
N THR A 53 -1.41 4.08 -6.58
CA THR A 53 -0.89 5.34 -6.03
C THR A 53 0.62 5.28 -5.80
N ILE A 54 1.16 4.19 -5.28
CA ILE A 54 2.60 4.03 -5.04
C ILE A 54 3.38 3.84 -6.35
N ASN A 55 2.77 3.22 -7.36
CA ASN A 55 3.37 3.14 -8.70
C ASN A 55 3.46 4.51 -9.37
N ASP A 56 2.41 5.32 -9.23
CA ASP A 56 2.39 6.70 -9.73
C ASP A 56 3.36 7.59 -8.93
N LEU A 57 3.42 7.39 -7.60
CA LEU A 57 4.42 8.00 -6.73
C LEU A 57 5.83 7.75 -7.23
N ARG A 58 6.15 6.50 -7.60
CA ARG A 58 7.48 6.17 -8.15
C ARG A 58 7.79 6.93 -9.45
N LYS A 59 6.78 7.20 -10.29
CA LYS A 59 6.98 7.92 -11.56
C LYS A 59 7.12 9.43 -11.38
N LYS A 60 6.36 10.02 -10.46
CA LYS A 60 6.38 11.46 -10.23
C LYS A 60 7.36 11.92 -9.15
N THR A 61 7.78 11.03 -8.25
CA THR A 61 8.86 11.33 -7.31
C THR A 61 10.21 11.26 -8.01
N SER A 62 11.01 12.33 -7.93
CA SER A 62 12.41 12.34 -8.41
C SER A 62 13.40 11.83 -7.36
N ASP A 63 12.92 11.54 -6.15
CA ASP A 63 13.77 11.15 -5.04
C ASP A 63 14.06 9.63 -5.06
N GLU A 64 15.33 9.28 -5.18
CA GLU A 64 15.79 7.90 -5.36
C GLU A 64 15.49 7.02 -4.13
N LYS A 65 15.52 7.60 -2.92
CA LYS A 65 15.18 6.88 -1.68
C LYS A 65 13.69 6.52 -1.67
N LEU A 66 12.84 7.48 -2.05
CA LEU A 66 11.41 7.26 -2.18
C LEU A 66 11.08 6.22 -3.25
N ALA A 67 11.71 6.30 -4.42
CA ALA A 67 11.51 5.36 -5.51
C ALA A 67 11.90 3.92 -5.12
N LYS A 68 13.00 3.73 -4.38
CA LYS A 68 13.40 2.43 -3.82
C LYS A 68 12.39 1.92 -2.79
N LYS A 69 11.97 2.77 -1.85
CA LYS A 69 11.03 2.42 -0.77
C LYS A 69 9.65 2.02 -1.36
N ALA A 70 9.15 2.79 -2.33
CA ALA A 70 7.94 2.50 -3.10
C ALA A 70 8.03 1.17 -3.85
N LYS A 71 9.16 0.91 -4.52
CA LYS A 71 9.37 -0.34 -5.27
C LYS A 71 9.42 -1.57 -4.35
N GLY A 72 10.00 -1.43 -3.16
CA GLY A 72 9.99 -2.48 -2.13
C GLY A 72 8.57 -2.84 -1.70
N LEU A 73 7.77 -1.83 -1.35
CA LEU A 73 6.36 -2.00 -0.97
C LEU A 73 5.53 -2.67 -2.07
N ILE A 74 5.64 -2.23 -3.33
CA ILE A 74 4.94 -2.86 -4.45
C ILE A 74 5.31 -4.35 -4.56
N LYS A 75 6.59 -4.70 -4.41
CA LYS A 75 7.03 -6.10 -4.53
C LYS A 75 6.48 -6.95 -3.39
N GLU A 76 6.51 -6.42 -2.17
CA GLU A 76 6.01 -7.10 -0.97
C GLU A 76 4.50 -7.29 -1.03
N TRP A 77 3.76 -6.27 -1.48
CA TRP A 77 2.31 -6.34 -1.69
C TRP A 77 1.90 -7.25 -2.84
N LYS A 78 2.62 -7.22 -3.96
CA LYS A 78 2.35 -8.12 -5.09
C LYS A 78 2.56 -9.58 -4.68
N ASN A 79 3.63 -9.87 -3.94
CA ASN A 79 3.88 -11.19 -3.38
C ASN A 79 2.83 -11.60 -2.35
N LEU A 80 2.35 -10.65 -1.53
CA LEU A 80 1.22 -10.85 -0.62
C LEU A 80 -0.03 -11.31 -1.40
N VAL A 81 -0.44 -10.56 -2.44
CA VAL A 81 -1.61 -10.89 -3.29
C VAL A 81 -1.48 -12.28 -3.90
N ASP A 82 -0.33 -12.58 -4.51
CA ASP A 82 -0.01 -13.87 -5.13
C ASP A 82 -0.15 -15.03 -4.12
N LYS A 83 0.30 -14.81 -2.88
CA LYS A 83 0.19 -15.82 -1.79
C LYS A 83 -1.21 -16.02 -1.21
N ARG A 84 -2.18 -15.12 -1.43
CA ARG A 84 -3.56 -15.30 -0.93
C ARG A 84 -4.41 -16.16 -1.84
N GLU A 85 -4.14 -16.21 -3.14
CA GLU A 85 -4.84 -17.13 -4.04
C GLU A 85 -4.64 -18.59 -3.60
N ASP A 86 -3.54 -18.89 -2.91
CA ASP A 86 -3.24 -20.23 -2.39
C ASP A 86 -3.88 -20.56 -1.02
N LYS A 87 -4.48 -19.59 -0.30
CA LYS A 87 -4.94 -19.81 1.09
C LYS A 87 -6.45 -19.70 1.33
N LYS A 88 -7.27 -19.61 0.28
CA LYS A 88 -8.73 -19.64 0.41
C LYS A 88 -9.35 -21.03 0.15
N GLU A 89 -8.62 -22.12 0.44
CA GLU A 89 -9.16 -23.49 0.30
C GLU A 89 -8.87 -24.47 1.45
N LYS A 90 -8.55 -24.01 2.67
CA LYS A 90 -8.45 -24.94 3.83
C LYS A 90 -9.17 -24.48 5.10
N VAL A 91 -10.34 -23.88 4.96
CA VAL A 91 -11.33 -23.87 6.05
C VAL A 91 -12.63 -24.45 5.50
N GLY A 92 -13.03 -25.61 6.02
CA GLY A 92 -14.37 -26.15 5.78
C GLY A 92 -14.46 -27.50 5.05
N ARG A 93 -13.66 -28.50 5.42
CA ARG A 93 -14.16 -29.88 5.34
C ARG A 93 -13.63 -30.74 6.48
N PHE A 94 -14.26 -30.58 7.64
CA PHE A 94 -14.24 -31.61 8.65
C PHE A 94 -14.99 -32.84 8.10
N PRO A 95 -14.43 -34.06 8.19
CA PRO A 95 -15.16 -35.28 7.94
C PRO A 95 -15.94 -35.64 9.22
N ILE A 96 -17.24 -35.88 9.08
CA ILE A 96 -18.03 -36.73 9.98
C ILE A 96 -18.71 -37.74 9.07
#